data_AF-A0A528CH41-F1
#
_entry.id   AF-A0A528CH41-F1
#
_cell.length_a   1.000
_cell.length_b   1.000
_cell.length_c   1.000
_cell.angle_alpha   90.00
_cell.angle_beta   90.00
_cell.angle_gamma   90.00
#
_symmetry.space_group_name_H-M   'P 1'
#
loop_
_entity.id
_entity.type
_entity.pdbx_description
1 polymer ?
#
loop_
_entity_poly.entity_id
_entity_poly.type
_entity_poly.pdbx_seq_one_letter_code
_entity_poly.pdbx_strand_id
1 'polypeptide(L)'
;ADTLAALSRRQERVISVRLERLRGKLTQADRLLATLSHKAVLARGFALVKDADGAVIKQAAEVVPGMALSLEFADGTADAVATSGAARPKTIAKPGAKAKEPGNQGSLF
;
A
#
# COMPACT_ATOMS: atom_id res chain seq x y z
N ALA A 1 22.21 53.89 -19.94
CA ALA A 1 20.84 53.59 -19.44
C ALA A 1 20.33 52.26 -20.01
N ASP A 2 20.47 52.00 -21.32
CA ASP A 2 19.91 50.80 -21.97
C ASP A 2 20.51 49.45 -21.52
N THR A 3 21.80 49.41 -21.18
CA THR A 3 22.49 48.19 -20.74
C THR A 3 21.98 47.69 -19.39
N LEU A 4 21.76 48.59 -18.43
CA LEU A 4 21.18 48.27 -17.13
C LEU A 4 19.76 47.73 -17.28
N ALA A 5 18.92 48.40 -18.09
CA ALA A 5 17.55 47.97 -18.34
C ALA A 5 17.49 46.58 -19.02
N ALA A 6 18.42 46.28 -19.94
CA ALA A 6 18.52 44.97 -20.56
C ALA A 6 18.95 43.88 -19.56
N LEU A 7 19.90 44.18 -18.68
CA LEU A 7 20.34 43.25 -17.62
C LEU A 7 19.22 42.98 -16.61
N SER A 8 18.48 43.99 -16.17
CA SER A 8 17.35 43.82 -15.24
C SER A 8 16.25 42.93 -15.83
N ARG A 9 15.84 43.17 -17.09
CA ARG A 9 14.85 42.32 -17.78
C ARG A 9 15.33 40.87 -17.91
N ARG A 10 16.63 40.65 -18.18
CA ARG A 10 17.21 39.31 -18.24
C ARG A 10 17.21 38.64 -16.87
N GLN A 11 17.57 39.37 -15.81
CA GLN A 11 17.54 38.89 -14.43
C GLN A 11 16.14 38.45 -14.02
N GLU A 12 15.13 39.30 -14.23
CA GLU A 12 13.72 38.99 -13.93
C GLU A 12 13.25 37.73 -14.65
N ARG A 13 13.60 37.58 -15.92
CA ARG A 13 13.27 36.39 -16.70
C ARG A 13 13.95 35.13 -16.15
N VAL A 14 15.25 35.21 -15.85
CA VAL A 14 16.00 34.06 -15.32
C VAL A 14 15.46 33.64 -13.95
N ILE A 15 15.16 34.59 -13.07
CA ILE A 15 14.58 34.32 -11.75
C ILE A 15 13.20 33.69 -11.90
N SER A 16 12.34 34.25 -12.75
CA SER A 16 10.99 33.72 -12.99
C SER A 16 11.03 32.27 -13.50
N VAL A 17 11.86 31.99 -14.51
CA VAL A 17 12.03 30.63 -15.05
C VAL A 17 12.61 29.68 -14.00
N ARG A 18 13.53 30.16 -13.15
CA ARG A 18 14.09 29.33 -12.07
C ARG A 18 13.03 28.97 -11.04
N LEU A 19 12.20 29.93 -10.63
CA LEU A 19 11.11 29.71 -9.67
C LEU A 19 10.04 28.77 -10.23
N GLU A 20 9.64 28.93 -11.48
CA GLU A 20 8.71 27.99 -12.13
C GLU A 20 9.25 26.56 -12.16
N ARG A 21 10.53 26.38 -12.50
CA ARG A 21 11.15 25.04 -12.50
C ARG A 21 11.19 24.42 -11.11
N LEU A 22 11.49 25.20 -10.08
CA LEU A 22 11.50 24.72 -8.69
C LEU A 22 10.09 24.35 -8.21
N ARG A 23 9.08 25.17 -8.54
CA ARG A 23 7.67 24.85 -8.26
C ARG A 23 7.24 23.56 -8.96
N GLY A 24 7.58 23.39 -10.24
CA GLY A 24 7.28 22.17 -10.99
C GLY A 24 7.88 20.92 -10.36
N LYS A 25 9.15 20.99 -9.91
CA LYS A 25 9.79 19.88 -9.18
C LYS A 25 9.10 19.56 -7.86
N LEU A 26 8.71 20.58 -7.09
CA LEU A 26 7.99 20.39 -5.83
C LEU A 26 6.63 19.72 -6.07
N THR A 27 5.87 20.19 -7.06
CA THR A 27 4.57 19.58 -7.41
C THR A 27 4.71 18.13 -7.88
N GLN A 28 5.76 17.79 -8.64
CA GLN A 28 6.03 16.41 -9.03
C GLN A 28 6.37 15.53 -7.83
N ALA A 29 7.24 16.01 -6.93
CA ALA A 29 7.59 15.28 -5.71
C ALA A 29 6.37 15.06 -4.82
N ASP A 30 5.49 16.06 -4.70
CA ASP A 30 4.25 15.97 -3.92
C ASP A 30 3.28 14.93 -4.50
N ARG A 31 3.12 14.88 -5.83
CA ARG A 31 2.33 13.84 -6.51
C ARG A 31 2.89 12.44 -6.27
N LEU A 32 4.21 12.29 -6.36
CA LEU A 32 4.86 11.00 -6.08
C LEU A 32 4.65 10.59 -4.62
N LEU A 33 4.81 11.52 -3.68
CA LEU A 33 4.55 11.28 -2.27
C LEU A 33 3.08 10.90 -2.02
N ALA A 34 2.13 11.57 -2.68
CA ALA A 34 0.72 11.23 -2.59
C ALA A 34 0.44 9.79 -3.09
N THR A 35 1.11 9.33 -4.15
CA THR A 35 0.94 7.95 -4.66
C THR A 35 1.66 6.88 -3.85
N LEU A 36 2.80 7.22 -3.24
CA LEU A 36 3.68 6.24 -2.57
C LEU A 36 3.53 6.24 -1.05
N SER A 37 2.85 7.23 -0.46
CA SER A 37 2.70 7.30 0.99
C SER A 37 1.55 6.42 1.48
N HIS A 38 1.82 5.70 2.57
CA HIS A 38 0.84 4.89 3.31
C HIS A 38 -0.41 5.70 3.71
N LYS A 39 -0.33 7.04 3.79
CA LYS A 39 -1.48 7.93 4.03
C LYS A 39 -2.56 7.82 2.97
N ALA A 40 -2.21 7.64 1.69
CA ALA A 40 -3.21 7.45 0.63
C ALA A 40 -3.90 6.08 0.72
N VAL A 41 -3.17 5.08 1.25
CA VAL A 41 -3.74 3.77 1.56
C VAL A 41 -4.67 3.89 2.77
N LEU A 42 -4.26 4.54 3.86
CA LEU A 42 -5.11 4.78 5.02
C LEU A 42 -6.38 5.59 4.66
N ALA A 43 -6.26 6.62 3.83
CA ALA A 43 -7.39 7.44 3.36
C ALA A 43 -8.41 6.66 2.51
N ARG A 44 -8.02 5.51 1.95
CA ARG A 44 -8.92 4.61 1.21
C ARG A 44 -9.62 3.59 2.11
N GLY A 45 -9.49 3.73 3.44
CA GLY A 45 -10.15 2.87 4.42
C GLY A 45 -9.33 1.66 4.85
N PHE A 46 -8.00 1.70 4.68
CA PHE A 46 -7.10 0.69 5.23
C PHE A 46 -6.57 1.12 6.61
N ALA A 47 -6.13 0.15 7.41
CA ALA A 47 -5.52 0.39 8.72
C ALA A 47 -4.13 -0.26 8.77
N LEU A 48 -3.16 0.44 9.36
CA LEU A 48 -1.84 -0.11 9.64
C LEU A 48 -1.88 -0.77 11.02
N VAL A 49 -1.61 -2.08 11.09
CA VAL A 49 -1.59 -2.81 12.35
C VAL A 49 -0.17 -2.78 12.92
N LYS A 50 -0.04 -2.35 14.16
CA LYS A 50 1.21 -2.37 14.93
C LYS A 50 1.07 -3.26 16.16
N ASP A 51 2.18 -3.84 16.59
CA ASP A 51 2.27 -4.53 17.89
C ASP A 51 2.42 -3.53 19.06
N ALA A 52 2.57 -4.06 20.27
CA ALA A 52 2.75 -3.28 21.49
C ALA A 52 4.05 -2.44 21.50
N ASP A 53 5.06 -2.83 20.71
CA ASP A 53 6.34 -2.15 20.59
C ASP A 53 6.35 -1.13 19.44
N GLY A 54 5.24 -1.02 18.70
CA GLY A 54 5.06 -0.09 17.57
C GLY A 54 5.59 -0.62 16.23
N ALA A 55 5.98 -1.90 16.13
CA ALA A 55 6.40 -2.51 14.88
C ALA A 55 5.19 -2.91 14.03
N VAL A 56 5.29 -2.70 12.71
CA VAL A 56 4.20 -2.98 11.77
C VAL A 56 4.09 -4.48 11.52
N ILE A 57 2.91 -5.02 11.83
CA ILE A 57 2.54 -6.40 11.52
C ILE A 57 2.01 -6.46 10.08
N LYS A 58 2.66 -7.26 9.24
CA LYS A 58 2.33 -7.35 7.80
C LYS A 58 1.53 -8.60 7.47
N GLN A 59 1.59 -9.62 8.33
CA GLN A 59 0.93 -10.90 8.10
C GLN A 59 -0.01 -11.24 9.26
N ALA A 60 -1.22 -11.71 8.95
CA ALA A 60 -2.15 -12.19 9.97
C ALA A 60 -1.61 -13.41 10.75
N ALA A 61 -0.63 -14.14 10.21
CA ALA A 61 0.03 -15.27 10.87
C ALA A 61 0.94 -14.84 12.03
N GLU A 62 1.37 -13.58 12.05
CA GLU A 62 2.18 -13.01 13.13
C GLU A 62 1.30 -12.58 14.32
N VAL A 63 -0.02 -12.51 14.13
CA VAL A 63 -0.99 -12.15 15.18
C VAL A 63 -1.35 -13.37 16.01
N VAL A 64 -1.21 -13.27 17.33
CA VAL A 64 -1.53 -14.34 18.30
C VAL A 64 -2.76 -13.92 19.12
N PRO A 65 -3.66 -14.85 19.51
CA PRO A 65 -4.76 -14.51 20.42
C PRO A 65 -4.25 -13.87 21.71
N GLY A 66 -4.92 -12.80 22.15
CA GLY A 66 -4.55 -12.01 23.33
C GLY A 66 -3.51 -10.92 23.08
N MET A 67 -2.96 -10.82 21.86
CA MET A 67 -1.99 -9.77 21.52
C MET A 67 -2.66 -8.39 21.49
N ALA A 68 -2.04 -7.42 22.17
CA ALA A 68 -2.41 -6.01 22.06
C ALA A 68 -1.89 -5.44 20.74
N LEU A 69 -2.77 -4.75 20.02
CA LEU A 69 -2.53 -4.18 18.71
C LEU A 69 -2.90 -2.70 18.72
N SER A 70 -2.12 -1.89 18.01
CA SER A 70 -2.47 -0.51 17.70
C SER A 70 -2.81 -0.42 16.21
N LEU A 71 -4.04 -0.05 15.88
CA LEU A 71 -4.46 0.24 14.52
C LEU A 71 -4.33 1.73 14.25
N GLU A 72 -3.55 2.08 13.24
CA GLU A 72 -3.44 3.45 12.74
C GLU A 72 -4.31 3.61 11.49
N PHE A 73 -5.24 4.57 11.56
CA PHE A 73 -6.13 5.01 10.49
C PHE A 73 -5.68 6.38 9.97
N ALA A 74 -6.35 6.90 8.95
CA ALA A 74 -6.03 8.21 8.39
C ALA A 74 -6.30 9.37 9.36
N ASP A 75 -7.24 9.19 10.28
CA ASP A 75 -7.77 10.19 11.21
C ASP A 75 -7.30 9.99 12.66
N GLY A 76 -6.70 8.86 12.99
CA GLY A 76 -6.21 8.59 14.34
C GLY A 76 -5.76 7.16 14.57
N THR A 77 -5.59 6.81 15.84
CA THR A 77 -5.17 5.48 16.29
C THR A 77 -6.22 4.86 17.21
N ALA A 78 -6.40 3.55 17.12
CA ALA A 78 -7.29 2.79 17.99
C ALA A 78 -6.59 1.53 18.52
N ASP A 79 -6.78 1.25 19.80
CA ASP A 79 -6.28 0.03 20.43
C ASP A 79 -7.22 -1.14 20.18
N ALA A 80 -6.67 -2.31 19.94
CA ALA A 80 -7.41 -3.55 19.78
C ALA A 80 -6.69 -4.73 20.43
N VAL A 81 -7.44 -5.79 20.70
CA VAL A 81 -6.91 -7.06 21.15
C VAL A 81 -7.27 -8.13 20.13
N ALA A 82 -6.28 -8.90 19.69
CA ALA A 82 -6.51 -10.01 18.79
C ALA A 82 -7.30 -11.11 19.51
N THR A 83 -8.54 -11.34 19.11
CA THR A 83 -9.38 -12.42 19.68
C THR A 83 -9.12 -13.77 19.01
N SER A 84 -8.53 -13.75 17.80
CA SER A 84 -8.09 -14.93 17.06
C SER A 84 -6.82 -14.63 16.27
N GLY A 85 -5.81 -15.49 16.36
CA GLY A 85 -4.64 -15.51 15.49
C GLY A 85 -4.81 -16.55 14.39
N ALA A 86 -4.06 -16.44 13.28
CA ALA A 86 -4.32 -17.22 12.07
C ALA A 86 -4.47 -18.74 12.33
N ALA A 87 -5.71 -19.20 12.36
CA ALA A 87 -6.03 -20.48 11.75
C ALA A 87 -5.74 -20.29 10.25
N ARG A 88 -4.63 -20.85 9.79
CA ARG A 88 -4.30 -20.98 8.36
C ARG A 88 -5.59 -21.33 7.61
N PRO A 89 -6.03 -20.57 6.60
CA PRO A 89 -7.19 -20.98 5.83
C PRO A 89 -6.85 -22.35 5.27
N LYS A 90 -7.54 -23.39 5.74
CA LYS A 90 -7.49 -24.70 5.10
C LYS A 90 -7.95 -24.43 3.68
N THR A 91 -7.03 -24.48 2.73
CA THR A 91 -7.39 -24.56 1.32
C THR A 91 -8.38 -25.71 1.22
N ILE A 92 -9.65 -25.38 1.01
CA ILE A 92 -10.68 -26.38 0.73
C ILE A 92 -10.21 -27.02 -0.57
N ALA A 93 -9.63 -28.21 -0.47
CA ALA A 93 -9.32 -29.00 -1.64
C ALA A 93 -10.64 -29.17 -2.40
N LYS A 94 -10.71 -28.68 -3.64
CA LYS A 94 -11.78 -29.02 -4.56
C LYS A 94 -11.96 -30.53 -4.49
N PRO A 95 -13.19 -31.07 -4.33
CA PRO A 95 -13.42 -32.50 -4.39
C PRO A 95 -12.80 -33.02 -5.68
N GLY A 96 -11.84 -33.94 -5.54
CA GLY A 96 -11.12 -34.51 -6.67
C GLY A 96 -12.10 -35.05 -7.69
N ALA A 97 -11.89 -34.70 -8.96
CA ALA A 97 -12.60 -35.33 -10.06
C ALA A 97 -12.42 -36.85 -9.93
N LYS A 98 -13.54 -37.57 -9.79
CA LYS A 98 -13.56 -39.03 -9.74
C LYS A 98 -12.79 -39.56 -10.95
N ALA A 99 -11.76 -40.36 -10.68
CA ALA A 99 -11.09 -41.15 -11.71
C ALA A 99 -12.15 -42.00 -12.41
N LYS A 100 -12.23 -41.88 -13.73
CA LYS A 100 -13.08 -42.72 -14.58
C LYS A 100 -12.45 -44.12 -14.56
N GLU A 101 -13.17 -45.10 -14.03
CA GLU A 101 -12.78 -46.51 -14.13
C GLU A 101 -12.66 -46.90 -15.62
N PRO A 102 -11.60 -47.62 -16.04
CA PRO A 102 -11.56 -48.18 -17.37
C PRO A 102 -12.64 -49.27 -17.46
N GLY A 103 -13.61 -49.04 -18.35
CA GLY A 103 -14.72 -49.95 -18.59
C GLY A 103 -14.23 -51.36 -18.92
N ASN A 104 -14.72 -52.32 -18.14
CA ASN A 104 -14.58 -53.73 -18.40
C ASN A 104 -15.39 -54.07 -19.67
N GLN A 105 -14.72 -54.07 -20.82
CA GLN A 105 -15.26 -54.57 -22.09
C GLN A 105 -15.49 -56.08 -21.94
N GLY A 106 -16.74 -56.44 -21.66
CA GLY A 106 -17.22 -57.80 -21.73
C GLY A 106 -16.92 -58.40 -23.11
N SER A 107 -16.24 -59.53 -23.09
CA SER A 107 -15.99 -60.40 -24.23
C SER A 107 -17.33 -60.83 -24.87
N LEU A 108 -17.53 -60.42 -26.12
CA LEU A 108 -18.47 -61.06 -27.04
C LEU A 108 -17.78 -62.30 -27.64
N PHE A 109 -17.93 -63.43 -26.96
CA PHE A 109 -17.89 -64.79 -27.50
C PHE A 109 -18.93 -65.63 -26.77
#